data_AF-A0A928FFM4-F1
#
_entry.id   AF-A0A928FFM4-F1
#
_cell.length_a   1.000
_cell.length_b   1.000
_cell.length_c   1.000
_cell.angle_alpha   90.00
_cell.angle_beta   90.00
_cell.angle_gamma   90.00
#
_symmetry.space_group_name_H-M   'P 1'
#
loop_
_entity.id
_entity.type
_entity.pdbx_description
1 polymer ?
#
loop_
_entity_poly.entity_id
_entity_poly.type
_entity_poly.pdbx_seq_one_letter_code
_entity_poly.pdbx_strand_id
1 'polypeptide(L)'
;MKYEQLFEKAYSRLLELYGEEYAAPDITILSRFYREKTILGERDLYMRYLDLLCRIREVASQKGEHIFVRGATGSSFIAYLLGVTDINPLPRHEYCPHCHTTKFVGTGTPFDKAPIKCSCGTEIETDGHNLPFESNLKNILTERIQFCVSHTFFDEAKAKIRDELRDKSIVSLKDGDVSPIWFCILDKETNECGDYILNGNREIFANFPRITLVPDSTLDKYRELEKATGFKMNDIGFDEQSLAFFHFMECDIQGIPNFDNDFIKGIWNTIKPQSYDDLLKLIGFAHSTNVWKNNADVLFHEHKLSLHEIPAFREDLYEMICERLYKKGIYDEGFAYEVADKTMRGYYARTGGVDEDTMLALLELGFDIDFIYFLSDINYMFPKAHGLAYLREAIAMMFYKTKFNKEYNEIMLVKMD
;
A
#
# COMPACT_ATOMS: atom_id res chain seq x y z
N MET A 1 -18.58 6.91 21.97
CA MET A 1 -18.30 5.77 21.06
C MET A 1 -17.22 4.89 21.69
N LYS A 2 -17.21 3.56 21.45
CA LYS A 2 -16.25 2.61 22.08
C LYS A 2 -14.77 2.93 21.82
N TYR A 3 -14.47 3.61 20.70
CA TYR A 3 -13.12 3.97 20.27
C TYR A 3 -12.91 5.49 20.14
N GLU A 4 -13.62 6.32 20.91
CA GLU A 4 -13.50 7.79 20.82
C GLU A 4 -12.05 8.25 21.02
N GLN A 5 -11.35 7.67 22.00
CA GLN A 5 -9.94 8.00 22.28
C GLN A 5 -9.01 7.74 21.09
N LEU A 6 -9.31 6.72 20.27
CA LEU A 6 -8.51 6.42 19.08
C LEU A 6 -8.76 7.46 17.98
N PHE A 7 -10.00 7.92 17.81
CA PHE A 7 -10.31 9.02 16.90
C PHE A 7 -9.76 10.36 17.39
N GLU A 8 -9.77 10.62 18.70
CA GLU A 8 -9.13 11.79 19.30
C GLU A 8 -7.63 11.77 19.04
N LYS A 9 -6.95 10.63 19.25
CA LYS A 9 -5.53 10.46 18.91
C LYS A 9 -5.24 10.75 17.44
N ALA A 10 -6.05 10.18 16.53
CA ALA A 10 -5.91 10.42 15.10
C ALA A 10 -6.14 11.89 14.74
N TYR A 11 -7.13 12.53 15.36
CA TYR A 11 -7.44 13.94 15.14
C TYR A 11 -6.31 14.85 15.66
N SER A 12 -5.79 14.61 16.87
CA SER A 12 -4.61 15.30 17.37
C SER A 12 -3.42 15.19 16.42
N ARG A 13 -3.16 13.99 15.87
CA ARG A 13 -2.09 13.85 14.86
C ARG A 13 -2.37 14.62 13.57
N LEU A 14 -3.62 14.68 13.13
CA LEU A 14 -4.02 15.49 11.96
C LEU A 14 -3.69 16.96 12.21
N LEU A 15 -4.03 17.45 13.39
CA LEU A 15 -3.80 18.82 13.81
C LEU A 15 -2.31 19.14 13.99
N GLU A 16 -1.50 18.21 14.50
CA GLU A 16 -0.03 18.33 14.55
C GLU A 16 0.59 18.47 13.15
N LEU A 17 0.01 17.82 12.14
CA LEU A 17 0.52 17.86 10.76
C LEU A 17 0.00 19.08 9.98
N TYR A 18 -1.27 19.44 10.19
CA TYR A 18 -2.01 20.34 9.30
C TYR A 18 -2.65 21.56 10.01
N GLY A 19 -2.44 21.75 11.32
CA GLY A 19 -2.81 22.95 12.08
C GLY A 19 -4.19 22.91 12.77
N GLU A 20 -4.41 23.80 13.76
CA GLU A 20 -5.63 23.86 14.60
C GLU A 20 -6.44 25.17 14.51
N GLU A 21 -5.91 26.25 13.90
CA GLU A 21 -6.50 27.61 14.01
C GLU A 21 -6.70 28.35 12.67
N TYR A 22 -6.12 29.55 12.48
CA TYR A 22 -6.19 30.35 11.25
C TYR A 22 -5.57 29.66 10.01
N ALA A 23 -4.87 28.54 10.26
CA ALA A 23 -4.47 27.53 9.29
C ALA A 23 -5.28 26.26 9.53
N ALA A 24 -6.61 26.37 9.52
CA ALA A 24 -7.48 25.21 9.65
C ALA A 24 -7.11 24.21 8.55
N PRO A 25 -7.09 22.89 8.84
CA PRO A 25 -6.73 21.91 7.84
C PRO A 25 -7.63 22.07 6.63
N ASP A 26 -7.05 21.93 5.43
CA ASP A 26 -7.77 22.04 4.18
C ASP A 26 -9.03 21.15 4.22
N ILE A 27 -10.13 21.64 3.63
CA ILE A 27 -11.42 20.93 3.64
C ILE A 27 -11.30 19.51 3.08
N THR A 28 -10.40 19.26 2.13
CA THR A 28 -10.11 17.92 1.60
C THR A 28 -9.60 16.98 2.68
N ILE A 29 -8.74 17.46 3.60
CA ILE A 29 -8.18 16.69 4.71
C ILE A 29 -9.28 16.38 5.74
N LEU A 30 -10.03 17.41 6.15
CA LEU A 30 -11.12 17.24 7.12
C LEU A 30 -12.21 16.31 6.57
N SER A 31 -12.61 16.51 5.31
CA SER A 31 -13.59 15.66 4.63
C SER A 31 -13.14 14.20 4.60
N ARG A 32 -11.86 13.96 4.26
CA ARG A 32 -11.30 12.60 4.29
C ARG A 32 -11.36 11.99 5.68
N PHE A 33 -10.92 12.73 6.71
CA PHE A 33 -10.93 12.25 8.10
C PHE A 33 -12.35 11.88 8.58
N TYR A 34 -13.31 12.79 8.43
CA TYR A 34 -14.68 12.55 8.92
C TYR A 34 -15.40 11.46 8.12
N ARG A 35 -15.17 11.36 6.81
CA ARG A 35 -15.69 10.26 5.99
C ARG A 35 -15.21 8.91 6.50
N GLU A 36 -13.90 8.77 6.74
CA GLU A 36 -13.35 7.55 7.32
C GLU A 36 -13.85 7.29 8.74
N LYS A 37 -13.92 8.33 9.59
CA LYS A 37 -14.42 8.21 10.98
C LYS A 37 -15.83 7.64 11.00
N THR A 38 -16.72 8.10 10.13
CA THR A 38 -18.09 7.58 10.04
C THR A 38 -18.12 6.10 9.69
N ILE A 39 -17.41 5.69 8.64
CA ILE A 39 -17.41 4.30 8.17
C ILE A 39 -16.74 3.36 9.17
N LEU A 40 -15.59 3.77 9.72
CA LEU A 40 -14.83 2.98 10.70
C LEU A 40 -15.51 2.93 12.07
N GLY A 41 -16.22 3.98 12.46
CA GLY A 41 -16.95 4.06 13.73
C GLY A 41 -18.05 3.01 13.88
N GLU A 42 -18.51 2.45 12.77
CA GLU A 42 -19.48 1.35 12.72
C GLU A 42 -18.85 -0.05 12.64
N ARG A 43 -17.52 -0.17 12.70
CA ARG A 43 -16.77 -1.43 12.48
C ARG A 43 -15.94 -1.77 13.70
N ASP A 44 -16.62 -2.30 14.71
CA ASP A 44 -16.09 -2.56 16.03
C ASP A 44 -14.82 -3.43 16.03
N LEU A 45 -14.79 -4.49 15.20
CA LEU A 45 -13.66 -5.40 15.17
C LEU A 45 -12.50 -4.85 14.34
N TYR A 46 -12.80 -4.14 13.24
CA TYR A 46 -11.76 -3.48 12.45
C TYR A 46 -11.04 -2.39 13.25
N MET A 47 -11.78 -1.58 14.01
CA MET A 47 -11.20 -0.58 14.91
C MET A 47 -10.34 -1.21 16.02
N ARG A 48 -10.76 -2.39 16.52
CA ARG A 48 -9.95 -3.18 17.45
C ARG A 48 -8.61 -3.59 16.86
N TYR A 49 -8.59 -3.96 15.57
CA TYR A 49 -7.35 -4.32 14.88
C TYR A 49 -6.42 -3.13 14.69
N LEU A 50 -6.96 -1.95 14.37
CA LEU A 50 -6.15 -0.73 14.26
C LEU A 50 -5.52 -0.36 15.61
N ASP A 51 -6.27 -0.45 16.70
CA ASP A 51 -5.73 -0.24 18.05
C ASP A 51 -4.64 -1.27 18.40
N LEU A 52 -4.88 -2.55 18.12
CA LEU A 52 -3.90 -3.60 18.32
C LEU A 52 -2.60 -3.31 17.55
N LEU A 53 -2.72 -2.91 16.28
CA LEU A 53 -1.56 -2.58 15.46
C LEU A 53 -0.78 -1.37 15.98
N CYS A 54 -1.46 -0.35 16.53
CA CYS A 54 -0.79 0.76 17.20
C CYS A 54 0.11 0.24 18.33
N ARG A 55 -0.43 -0.64 19.18
CA ARG A 55 0.31 -1.21 20.32
C ARG A 55 1.43 -2.16 19.88
N ILE A 56 1.22 -2.99 18.86
CA ILE A 56 2.25 -3.87 18.33
C ILE A 56 3.39 -3.03 17.72
N ARG A 57 3.07 -1.96 16.98
CA ARG A 57 4.08 -1.05 16.42
C ARG A 57 4.89 -0.31 17.48
N GLU A 58 4.25 0.13 18.57
CA GLU A 58 4.97 0.76 19.68
C GLU A 58 6.00 -0.19 20.29
N VAL A 59 5.62 -1.45 20.54
CA VAL A 59 6.54 -2.48 21.04
C VAL A 59 7.65 -2.80 20.03
N ALA A 60 7.30 -2.90 18.74
CA ALA A 60 8.28 -3.14 17.69
C ALA A 60 9.32 -2.01 17.61
N SER A 61 8.86 -0.75 17.62
CA SER A 61 9.72 0.43 17.57
C SER A 61 10.71 0.48 18.73
N GLN A 62 10.27 0.15 19.95
CA GLN A 62 11.14 0.07 21.14
C GLN A 62 12.25 -0.99 21.01
N LYS A 63 12.06 -1.99 20.17
CA LYS A 63 13.01 -3.09 19.93
C LYS A 63 13.82 -2.94 18.63
N GLY A 64 13.60 -1.86 17.88
CA GLY A 64 14.19 -1.68 16.55
C GLY A 64 13.68 -2.72 15.55
N GLU A 65 12.42 -3.12 15.69
CA GLU A 65 11.72 -4.02 14.76
C GLU A 65 10.83 -3.20 13.82
N HIS A 66 10.72 -3.67 12.57
CA HIS A 66 9.89 -3.05 11.55
C HIS A 66 8.59 -3.83 11.36
N ILE A 67 7.50 -3.11 11.10
CA ILE A 67 6.21 -3.70 10.76
C ILE A 67 5.76 -3.13 9.43
N PHE A 68 5.48 -4.04 8.50
CA PHE A 68 4.97 -3.67 7.20
C PHE A 68 3.50 -4.07 7.06
N VAL A 69 2.60 -3.08 7.00
CA VAL A 69 1.17 -3.32 6.79
C VAL A 69 0.91 -3.63 5.32
N ARG A 70 0.20 -4.75 5.08
CA ARG A 70 -0.20 -5.21 3.75
C ARG A 70 -1.68 -4.95 3.52
N GLY A 71 -2.12 -5.31 2.33
CA GLY A 71 -3.49 -5.06 1.85
C GLY A 71 -3.74 -3.59 1.50
N ALA A 72 -5.02 -3.25 1.40
CA ALA A 72 -5.46 -1.90 1.09
C ALA A 72 -5.50 -0.98 2.33
N THR A 73 -5.06 -1.45 3.51
CA THR A 73 -5.03 -0.65 4.76
C THR A 73 -4.23 0.65 4.59
N GLY A 74 -3.20 0.65 3.72
CA GLY A 74 -2.45 1.85 3.34
C GLY A 74 -3.27 2.96 2.67
N SER A 75 -4.52 2.68 2.27
CA SER A 75 -5.45 3.69 1.75
C SER A 75 -6.34 4.32 2.83
N SER A 76 -6.15 4.02 4.12
CA SER A 76 -6.86 4.70 5.22
C SER A 76 -6.02 5.83 5.83
N PHE A 77 -6.56 7.04 5.78
CA PHE A 77 -5.96 8.23 6.36
C PHE A 77 -5.97 8.14 7.89
N ILE A 78 -7.03 7.57 8.49
CA ILE A 78 -7.04 7.32 9.94
C ILE A 78 -5.98 6.29 10.32
N ALA A 79 -5.76 5.24 9.53
CA ALA A 79 -4.65 4.31 9.78
C ALA A 79 -3.28 5.01 9.70
N TYR A 80 -3.08 5.93 8.75
CA TYR A 80 -1.87 6.75 8.68
C TYR A 80 -1.68 7.64 9.92
N LEU A 81 -2.72 8.37 10.32
CA LEU A 81 -2.69 9.26 11.49
C LEU A 81 -2.45 8.50 12.81
N LEU A 82 -2.89 7.25 12.89
CA LEU A 82 -2.63 6.37 14.02
C LEU A 82 -1.21 5.78 14.01
N GLY A 83 -0.45 6.00 12.95
CA GLY A 83 0.87 5.41 12.74
C GLY A 83 0.78 3.91 12.44
N VAL A 84 -0.37 3.39 11.98
CA VAL A 84 -0.51 1.98 11.57
C VAL A 84 0.19 1.73 10.24
N THR A 85 0.14 2.70 9.32
CA THR A 85 0.80 2.65 8.00
C THR A 85 1.62 3.92 7.79
N ASP A 86 2.75 3.80 7.10
CA ASP A 86 3.60 4.94 6.74
C ASP A 86 3.23 5.55 5.38
N ILE A 87 2.09 5.13 4.81
CA ILE A 87 1.56 5.59 3.52
C ILE A 87 0.47 6.62 3.78
N ASN A 88 0.70 7.86 3.39
CA ASN A 88 -0.32 8.91 3.43
C ASN A 88 -1.23 8.83 2.18
N PRO A 89 -2.52 8.49 2.33
CA PRO A 89 -3.38 8.25 1.18
C PRO A 89 -4.01 9.51 0.60
N LEU A 90 -3.78 10.69 1.20
CA LEU A 90 -4.28 11.95 0.68
C LEU A 90 -3.73 12.20 -0.74
N PRO A 91 -4.41 13.02 -1.56
CA PRO A 91 -3.83 13.54 -2.79
C PRO A 91 -2.48 14.19 -2.49
N ARG A 92 -1.56 14.15 -3.45
CA ARG A 92 -0.22 14.69 -3.27
C ARG A 92 -0.28 16.15 -2.84
N HIS A 93 0.45 16.52 -1.78
CA HIS A 93 0.43 17.86 -1.21
C HIS A 93 1.79 18.24 -0.62
N GLU A 94 2.00 19.54 -0.58
CA GLU A 94 3.11 20.21 0.09
C GLU A 94 2.56 20.83 1.38
N TYR A 95 3.22 20.59 2.52
CA TYR A 95 2.84 21.20 3.78
C TYR A 95 4.05 21.67 4.58
N CYS A 96 3.89 22.74 5.36
CA CYS A 96 4.93 23.25 6.23
C CYS A 96 4.72 22.75 7.68
N PRO A 97 5.70 22.04 8.29
CA PRO A 97 5.55 21.54 9.65
C PRO A 97 5.59 22.63 10.73
N HIS A 98 5.89 23.88 10.37
CA HIS A 98 5.93 25.01 11.31
C HIS A 98 4.69 25.90 11.24
N CYS A 99 4.32 26.36 10.04
CA CYS A 99 3.16 27.24 9.86
C CYS A 99 1.91 26.54 9.33
N HIS A 100 1.97 25.22 9.10
CA HIS A 100 0.87 24.36 8.66
C HIS A 100 0.20 24.76 7.33
N THR A 101 0.83 25.65 6.55
CA THR A 101 0.36 25.98 5.21
C THR A 101 0.40 24.73 4.34
N THR A 102 -0.74 24.37 3.75
CA THR A 102 -0.91 23.17 2.93
C THR A 102 -1.33 23.55 1.51
N LYS A 103 -0.78 22.84 0.51
CA LYS A 103 -1.11 23.01 -0.90
C LYS A 103 -1.13 21.67 -1.62
N PHE A 104 -2.27 21.29 -2.18
CA PHE A 104 -2.36 20.11 -3.04
C PHE A 104 -1.67 20.35 -4.39
N VAL A 105 -0.82 19.40 -4.80
CA VAL A 105 0.09 19.50 -5.94
C VAL A 105 -0.03 18.30 -6.88
N GLY A 106 -1.04 18.32 -7.75
CA GLY A 106 -1.15 17.47 -8.96
C GLY A 106 -0.83 15.98 -8.79
N THR A 107 -0.35 15.36 -9.86
CA THR A 107 0.01 13.93 -9.93
C THR A 107 1.50 13.69 -9.61
N GLY A 108 1.89 12.41 -9.50
CA GLY A 108 3.26 11.97 -9.22
C GLY A 108 3.43 11.46 -7.79
N THR A 109 4.68 11.20 -7.40
CA THR A 109 5.02 10.73 -6.04
C THR A 109 5.65 11.85 -5.21
N PRO A 110 5.69 11.75 -3.87
CA PRO A 110 6.40 12.72 -3.05
C PRO A 110 7.92 12.68 -3.24
N PHE A 111 8.48 11.56 -3.72
CA PHE A 111 9.92 11.34 -3.86
C PHE A 111 10.57 12.17 -5.00
N ASP A 112 9.77 12.73 -5.91
CA ASP A 112 10.25 13.38 -7.14
C ASP A 112 10.70 14.86 -6.97
N LYS A 113 10.65 15.43 -5.75
CA LYS A 113 10.88 16.87 -5.55
C LYS A 113 12.04 17.19 -4.60
N ALA A 114 12.86 18.15 -5.03
CA ALA A 114 13.84 18.81 -4.18
C ALA A 114 13.17 19.59 -3.03
N PRO A 115 13.82 19.71 -1.86
CA PRO A 115 13.32 20.49 -0.74
C PRO A 115 13.05 21.94 -1.14
N ILE A 116 11.86 22.44 -0.80
CA ILE A 116 11.44 23.83 -1.05
C ILE A 116 11.30 24.53 0.31
N LYS A 117 11.66 25.81 0.41
CA LYS A 117 11.44 26.59 1.64
C LYS A 117 10.07 27.24 1.64
N CYS A 118 9.38 27.14 2.77
CA CYS A 118 8.17 27.88 3.06
C CYS A 118 8.47 29.38 3.25
N SER A 119 7.45 30.23 3.17
CA SER A 119 7.54 31.66 3.46
C SER A 119 8.00 31.96 4.89
N CYS A 120 7.78 31.02 5.84
CA CYS A 120 8.29 31.12 7.21
C CYS A 120 9.75 30.69 7.38
N GLY A 121 10.40 30.19 6.31
CA GLY A 121 11.80 29.76 6.29
C GLY A 121 12.03 28.27 6.57
N THR A 122 11.03 27.54 7.08
CA THR A 122 11.07 26.09 7.29
C THR A 122 10.99 25.34 5.96
N GLU A 123 11.66 24.20 5.86
CA GLU A 123 11.54 23.32 4.69
C GLU A 123 10.13 22.71 4.61
N ILE A 124 9.62 22.62 3.39
CA ILE A 124 8.31 22.06 3.07
C ILE A 124 8.46 20.56 2.91
N GLU A 125 7.55 19.83 3.55
CA GLU A 125 7.38 18.41 3.37
C GLU A 125 6.45 18.16 2.18
N THR A 126 6.79 17.17 1.34
CA THR A 126 5.90 16.69 0.28
C THR A 126 5.45 15.28 0.63
N ASP A 127 4.14 15.05 0.66
CA ASP A 127 3.56 13.75 1.00
C ASP A 127 2.27 13.51 0.18
N GLY A 128 1.60 12.38 0.40
CA GLY A 128 0.36 12.02 -0.26
C GLY A 128 0.57 11.20 -1.52
N HIS A 129 -0.17 10.10 -1.62
CA HIS A 129 -0.03 9.12 -2.69
C HIS A 129 -1.32 8.92 -3.51
N ASN A 130 -2.33 9.76 -3.29
CA ASN A 130 -3.63 9.74 -3.97
C ASN A 130 -4.27 8.34 -3.98
N LEU A 131 -4.46 7.77 -2.78
CA LEU A 131 -5.10 6.47 -2.62
C LEU A 131 -6.57 6.67 -2.19
N PRO A 132 -7.54 6.17 -2.98
CA PRO A 132 -8.94 6.25 -2.62
C PRO A 132 -9.21 5.36 -1.40
N PHE A 133 -10.01 5.87 -0.44
CA PHE A 133 -10.39 5.08 0.74
C PHE A 133 -11.18 3.84 0.36
N GLU A 134 -11.90 3.96 -0.75
CA GLU A 134 -12.74 2.97 -1.39
C GLU A 134 -11.96 1.67 -1.61
N SER A 135 -10.66 1.74 -1.93
CA SER A 135 -9.80 0.58 -2.10
C SER A 135 -9.75 -0.34 -0.87
N ASN A 136 -9.93 0.21 0.34
CA ASN A 136 -9.94 -0.57 1.59
C ASN A 136 -11.33 -1.02 2.05
N LEU A 137 -12.42 -0.55 1.43
CA LEU A 137 -13.77 -0.81 1.92
C LEU A 137 -14.06 -2.29 2.06
N LYS A 138 -13.62 -3.14 1.13
CA LYS A 138 -13.80 -4.58 1.29
C LYS A 138 -13.15 -5.13 2.56
N ASN A 139 -11.92 -4.73 2.88
CA ASN A 139 -11.24 -5.22 4.08
C ASN A 139 -11.93 -4.72 5.35
N ILE A 140 -12.43 -3.50 5.34
CA ILE A 140 -13.19 -2.91 6.44
C ILE A 140 -14.52 -3.66 6.62
N LEU A 141 -15.26 -3.88 5.53
CA LEU A 141 -16.57 -4.56 5.54
C LEU A 141 -16.47 -6.05 5.89
N THR A 142 -15.38 -6.71 5.49
CA THR A 142 -15.13 -8.13 5.82
C THR A 142 -14.30 -8.30 7.09
N GLU A 143 -13.96 -7.20 7.76
CA GLU A 143 -13.17 -7.14 8.98
C GLU A 143 -11.86 -7.96 8.87
N ARG A 144 -11.02 -7.58 7.91
CA ARG A 144 -9.74 -8.23 7.63
C ARG A 144 -8.57 -7.27 7.63
N ILE A 145 -7.49 -7.68 8.27
CA ILE A 145 -6.23 -6.95 8.22
C ILE A 145 -5.05 -7.91 8.04
N GLN A 146 -3.97 -7.42 7.45
CA GLN A 146 -2.77 -8.21 7.23
C GLN A 146 -1.52 -7.34 7.44
N PHE A 147 -0.52 -7.91 8.09
CA PHE A 147 0.77 -7.26 8.27
C PHE A 147 1.91 -8.26 8.38
N CYS A 148 3.11 -7.81 8.03
CA CYS A 148 4.37 -8.53 8.13
C CYS A 148 5.16 -8.08 9.37
N VAL A 149 5.89 -9.02 9.95
CA VAL A 149 6.88 -8.79 11.00
C VAL A 149 8.13 -9.65 10.73
N SER A 150 9.26 -9.26 11.30
CA SER A 150 10.48 -10.07 11.27
C SER A 150 10.25 -11.44 11.93
N HIS A 151 11.03 -12.45 11.56
CA HIS A 151 10.95 -13.76 12.20
C HIS A 151 11.23 -13.67 13.70
N THR A 152 12.18 -12.80 14.08
CA THR A 152 12.55 -12.60 15.49
C THR A 152 11.47 -11.94 16.34
N PHE A 153 10.53 -11.19 15.74
CA PHE A 153 9.40 -10.56 16.42
C PHE A 153 8.08 -11.33 16.29
N PHE A 154 8.04 -12.38 15.46
CA PHE A 154 6.83 -13.08 15.08
C PHE A 154 6.03 -13.67 16.25
N ASP A 155 6.71 -14.36 17.18
CA ASP A 155 6.03 -14.99 18.32
C ASP A 155 5.46 -13.97 19.31
N GLU A 156 6.11 -12.83 19.47
CA GLU A 156 5.61 -11.75 20.33
C GLU A 156 4.39 -11.07 19.71
N ALA A 157 4.44 -10.76 18.41
CA ALA A 157 3.28 -10.24 17.67
C ALA A 157 2.10 -11.22 17.75
N LYS A 158 2.35 -12.52 17.58
CA LYS A 158 1.35 -13.59 17.73
C LYS A 158 0.77 -13.65 19.14
N ALA A 159 1.59 -13.51 20.18
CA ALA A 159 1.12 -13.49 21.58
C ALA A 159 0.21 -12.29 21.83
N LYS A 160 0.55 -11.11 21.29
CA LYS A 160 -0.28 -9.90 21.38
C LYS A 160 -1.63 -10.06 20.67
N ILE A 161 -1.65 -10.69 19.49
CA ILE A 161 -2.91 -11.00 18.78
C ILE A 161 -3.79 -11.95 19.61
N ARG A 162 -3.20 -13.01 20.18
CA ARG A 162 -3.96 -13.98 21.00
C ARG A 162 -4.50 -13.36 22.28
N ASP A 163 -3.72 -12.54 22.97
CA ASP A 163 -4.19 -11.81 24.15
C ASP A 163 -5.31 -10.82 23.80
N GLU A 164 -5.14 -10.09 22.69
CA GLU A 164 -6.16 -9.15 22.23
C GLU A 164 -7.47 -9.84 21.95
N LEU A 165 -7.45 -11.00 21.30
CA LEU A 165 -8.67 -11.69 20.87
C LEU A 165 -9.14 -12.75 21.87
N ARG A 166 -8.66 -12.74 23.12
CA ARG A 166 -8.97 -13.77 24.14
C ARG A 166 -10.46 -13.90 24.49
N ASP A 167 -11.25 -12.86 24.23
CA ASP A 167 -12.72 -12.84 24.40
C ASP A 167 -13.48 -13.35 23.17
N LYS A 168 -12.78 -13.84 22.15
CA LYS A 168 -13.34 -14.36 20.89
C LYS A 168 -13.03 -15.84 20.72
N SER A 169 -13.92 -16.56 20.03
CA SER A 169 -13.61 -17.87 19.47
C SER A 169 -12.72 -17.67 18.24
N ILE A 170 -11.53 -18.30 18.23
CA ILE A 170 -10.55 -18.13 17.14
C ILE A 170 -10.10 -19.49 16.64
N VAL A 171 -10.03 -19.59 15.32
CA VAL A 171 -9.33 -20.66 14.61
C VAL A 171 -8.05 -20.09 14.01
N SER A 172 -6.92 -20.71 14.31
CA SER A 172 -5.63 -20.35 13.70
C SER A 172 -5.34 -21.28 12.53
N LEU A 173 -5.22 -20.76 11.31
CA LEU A 173 -4.82 -21.54 10.14
C LEU A 173 -3.35 -21.29 9.82
N LYS A 174 -2.57 -22.36 9.65
CA LYS A 174 -1.13 -22.29 9.31
C LYS A 174 -0.80 -23.19 8.12
N ASP A 175 0.21 -22.81 7.35
CA ASP A 175 0.73 -23.62 6.23
C ASP A 175 2.13 -24.17 6.54
N GLY A 176 2.28 -24.97 7.62
CA GLY A 176 3.58 -25.39 8.15
C GLY A 176 4.11 -24.49 9.28
N ASP A 177 5.38 -24.69 9.67
CA ASP A 177 5.95 -24.11 10.89
C ASP A 177 6.33 -22.61 10.76
N VAL A 178 6.76 -22.17 9.57
CA VAL A 178 7.20 -20.78 9.30
C VAL A 178 6.36 -20.19 8.17
N SER A 179 5.05 -20.10 8.42
CA SER A 179 4.08 -19.69 7.40
C SER A 179 3.10 -18.64 7.91
N PRO A 180 2.47 -17.87 7.01
CA PRO A 180 1.39 -16.97 7.37
C PRO A 180 0.36 -17.64 8.29
N ILE A 181 -0.03 -16.95 9.35
CA ILE A 181 -1.07 -17.41 10.27
C ILE A 181 -2.33 -16.57 10.04
N TRP A 182 -3.45 -17.23 9.79
CA TRP A 182 -4.75 -16.57 9.80
C TRP A 182 -5.41 -16.80 11.16
N PHE A 183 -5.63 -15.74 11.91
CA PHE A 183 -6.45 -15.75 13.12
C PHE A 183 -7.88 -15.42 12.70
N CYS A 184 -8.64 -16.44 12.33
CA CYS A 184 -10.04 -16.33 11.92
C CYS A 184 -10.94 -16.27 13.15
N ILE A 185 -11.76 -15.24 13.25
CA ILE A 185 -12.69 -15.05 14.37
C ILE A 185 -14.03 -15.65 14.00
N LEU A 186 -14.53 -16.53 14.86
CA LEU A 186 -15.82 -17.18 14.67
C LEU A 186 -16.94 -16.44 15.42
N ASP A 187 -18.17 -16.64 14.96
CA ASP A 187 -19.34 -16.19 15.68
C ASP A 187 -19.52 -16.95 17.00
N LYS A 188 -20.11 -16.28 17.99
CA LYS A 188 -20.23 -16.71 19.40
C LYS A 188 -20.86 -18.09 19.62
N GLU A 189 -21.53 -18.66 18.63
CA GLU A 189 -22.24 -19.94 18.73
C GLU A 189 -21.34 -21.17 18.47
N THR A 190 -20.09 -20.95 18.07
CA THR A 190 -19.13 -22.02 17.80
C THR A 190 -18.12 -22.18 18.93
N ASN A 191 -18.10 -23.38 19.54
CA ASN A 191 -17.11 -23.79 20.55
C ASN A 191 -15.82 -24.34 19.92
N GLU A 192 -15.65 -24.23 18.60
CA GLU A 192 -14.45 -24.70 17.93
C GLU A 192 -13.33 -23.67 18.07
N CYS A 193 -12.35 -23.98 18.92
CA CYS A 193 -11.10 -23.24 19.05
C CYS A 193 -9.93 -24.21 18.82
N GLY A 194 -8.97 -23.83 17.97
CA GLY A 194 -7.85 -24.71 17.66
C GLY A 194 -6.89 -24.19 16.58
N ASP A 195 -5.77 -24.87 16.44
CA ASP A 195 -4.79 -24.68 15.36
C ASP A 195 -5.08 -25.74 14.26
N TYR A 196 -5.33 -25.30 13.02
CA TYR A 196 -5.63 -26.16 11.88
C TYR A 196 -4.66 -25.89 10.72
N ILE A 197 -4.50 -26.88 9.83
CA ILE A 197 -3.72 -26.73 8.60
C ILE A 197 -4.54 -25.91 7.58
N LEU A 198 -3.92 -24.90 6.97
CA LEU A 198 -4.54 -24.00 5.99
C LEU A 198 -5.03 -24.76 4.76
N ASN A 199 -4.23 -25.72 4.27
CA ASN A 199 -4.57 -26.58 3.14
C ASN A 199 -5.77 -27.47 3.48
N GLY A 200 -6.83 -27.38 2.67
CA GLY A 200 -8.12 -28.06 2.87
C GLY A 200 -9.19 -27.25 3.62
N ASN A 201 -8.78 -26.24 4.40
CA ASN A 201 -9.70 -25.40 5.18
C ASN A 201 -9.84 -23.96 4.61
N ARG A 202 -9.00 -23.59 3.64
CA ARG A 202 -8.94 -22.23 3.10
C ARG A 202 -10.29 -21.71 2.59
N GLU A 203 -11.06 -22.53 1.87
CA GLU A 203 -12.36 -22.11 1.32
C GLU A 203 -13.40 -21.89 2.41
N ILE A 204 -13.40 -22.74 3.45
CA ILE A 204 -14.30 -22.66 4.59
C ILE A 204 -14.11 -21.32 5.31
N PHE A 205 -12.86 -20.96 5.60
CA PHE A 205 -12.54 -19.76 6.37
C PHE A 205 -12.24 -18.52 5.52
N ALA A 206 -12.38 -18.62 4.18
CA ALA A 206 -12.06 -17.52 3.26
C ALA A 206 -12.86 -16.25 3.56
N ASN A 207 -14.07 -16.42 4.11
CA ASN A 207 -15.00 -15.32 4.31
C ASN A 207 -15.05 -14.73 5.72
N PHE A 208 -14.36 -15.34 6.69
CA PHE A 208 -14.40 -14.93 8.09
C PHE A 208 -13.59 -13.63 8.34
N PRO A 209 -13.97 -12.82 9.34
CA PRO A 209 -13.11 -11.79 9.91
C PRO A 209 -11.78 -12.38 10.35
N ARG A 210 -10.68 -11.68 10.07
CA ARG A 210 -9.36 -12.21 10.43
C ARG A 210 -8.25 -11.18 10.56
N ILE A 211 -7.25 -11.55 11.34
CA ILE A 211 -5.90 -10.98 11.28
C ILE A 211 -4.99 -11.99 10.56
N THR A 212 -4.26 -11.54 9.54
CA THR A 212 -3.23 -12.33 8.88
C THR A 212 -1.84 -11.82 9.29
N LEU A 213 -1.10 -12.62 10.06
CA LEU A 213 0.29 -12.32 10.45
C LEU A 213 1.24 -13.09 9.53
N VAL A 214 2.20 -12.39 8.94
CA VAL A 214 3.15 -12.96 7.98
C VAL A 214 4.59 -12.77 8.50
N PRO A 215 5.40 -13.83 8.63
CA PRO A 215 6.83 -13.66 8.85
C PRO A 215 7.50 -13.22 7.54
N ASP A 216 8.42 -12.26 7.62
CA ASP A 216 9.08 -11.69 6.44
C ASP A 216 10.59 -11.57 6.68
N SER A 217 11.36 -12.36 5.94
CA SER A 217 12.82 -12.41 6.04
C SER A 217 13.49 -11.12 5.60
N THR A 218 12.80 -10.31 4.80
CA THR A 218 13.32 -9.01 4.38
C THR A 218 13.40 -8.05 5.56
N LEU A 219 12.43 -8.11 6.48
CA LEU A 219 12.43 -7.32 7.71
C LEU A 219 13.55 -7.74 8.69
N ASP A 220 13.93 -9.02 8.71
CA ASP A 220 15.11 -9.47 9.46
C ASP A 220 16.39 -8.85 8.90
N LYS A 221 16.57 -8.89 7.56
CA LYS A 221 17.73 -8.30 6.89
C LYS A 221 17.83 -6.80 7.09
N TYR A 222 16.70 -6.08 7.12
CA TYR A 222 16.71 -4.64 7.42
C TYR A 222 17.30 -4.36 8.78
N ARG A 223 16.83 -5.09 9.79
CA ARG A 223 17.31 -4.94 11.15
C ARG A 223 18.80 -5.26 11.26
N GLU A 224 19.28 -6.25 10.51
CA GLU A 224 20.71 -6.56 10.44
C GLU A 224 21.51 -5.42 9.79
N LEU A 225 21.00 -4.83 8.71
CA LEU A 225 21.62 -3.66 8.06
C LEU A 225 21.68 -2.45 9.00
N GLU A 226 20.59 -2.13 9.69
CA GLU A 226 20.56 -1.01 10.64
C GLU A 226 21.56 -1.22 11.79
N LYS A 227 21.70 -2.46 12.27
CA LYS A 227 22.70 -2.80 13.30
C LYS A 227 24.13 -2.71 12.78
N ALA A 228 24.38 -3.16 11.56
CA ALA A 228 25.72 -3.18 10.96
C ALA A 228 26.22 -1.77 10.59
N THR A 229 25.31 -0.91 10.14
CA THR A 229 25.63 0.41 9.60
C THR A 229 25.42 1.54 10.60
N GLY A 230 24.56 1.33 11.61
CA GLY A 230 24.10 2.38 12.53
C GLY A 230 23.16 3.40 11.88
N PHE A 231 22.78 3.23 10.62
CA PHE A 231 21.83 4.08 9.91
C PHE A 231 20.45 3.44 9.99
N LYS A 232 19.38 4.20 10.26
CA LYS A 232 18.01 3.67 10.29
C LYS A 232 17.31 3.91 8.97
N MET A 233 16.48 2.96 8.55
CA MET A 233 15.69 3.09 7.33
C MET A 233 14.71 4.26 7.38
N ASN A 234 14.20 4.60 8.57
CA ASN A 234 13.33 5.76 8.76
C ASN A 234 14.05 7.11 8.68
N ASP A 235 15.40 7.12 8.65
CA ASP A 235 16.22 8.32 8.56
C ASP A 235 16.58 8.66 7.09
N ILE A 236 16.06 7.92 6.11
CA ILE A 236 16.27 8.16 4.67
C ILE A 236 15.54 9.44 4.25
N GLY A 237 16.31 10.52 4.08
CA GLY A 237 15.83 11.82 3.63
C GLY A 237 15.99 12.01 2.12
N PHE A 238 15.88 13.26 1.69
CA PHE A 238 15.96 13.63 0.27
C PHE A 238 17.32 13.30 -0.37
N ASP A 239 18.43 13.52 0.35
CA ASP A 239 19.77 13.29 -0.18
C ASP A 239 20.02 11.79 -0.41
N GLU A 240 19.61 10.95 0.53
CA GLU A 240 19.69 9.49 0.41
C GLU A 240 18.80 8.97 -0.74
N GLN A 241 17.59 9.52 -0.88
CA GLN A 241 16.71 9.24 -2.02
C GLN A 241 17.37 9.63 -3.33
N SER A 242 17.91 10.85 -3.43
CA SER A 242 18.57 11.34 -4.64
C SER A 242 19.76 10.47 -5.06
N LEU A 243 20.55 9.98 -4.10
CA LEU A 243 21.62 9.02 -4.35
C LEU A 243 21.08 7.69 -4.89
N ALA A 244 20.05 7.14 -4.26
CA ALA A 244 19.40 5.93 -4.74
C ALA A 244 18.84 6.09 -6.17
N PHE A 245 18.21 7.24 -6.44
CA PHE A 245 17.63 7.55 -7.75
C PHE A 245 18.70 7.52 -8.87
N PHE A 246 19.88 8.10 -8.62
CA PHE A 246 20.98 8.06 -9.59
C PHE A 246 21.32 6.63 -10.03
N HIS A 247 21.44 5.70 -9.07
CA HIS A 247 21.74 4.29 -9.36
C HIS A 247 20.59 3.55 -10.02
N PHE A 248 19.34 3.89 -9.66
CA PHE A 248 18.18 3.40 -10.39
C PHE A 248 18.28 3.78 -11.87
N MET A 249 18.58 5.04 -12.20
CA MET A 249 18.67 5.50 -13.60
C MET A 249 19.76 4.79 -14.42
N GLU A 250 20.81 4.28 -13.76
CA GLU A 250 21.84 3.42 -14.39
C GLU A 250 21.39 1.95 -14.54
N CYS A 251 20.17 1.61 -14.12
CA CYS A 251 19.61 0.26 -14.07
C CYS A 251 20.41 -0.69 -13.14
N ASP A 252 21.02 -0.16 -12.06
CA ASP A 252 21.77 -0.96 -11.07
C ASP A 252 20.84 -1.68 -10.06
N ILE A 253 19.83 -2.38 -10.57
CA ILE A 253 18.76 -2.99 -9.76
C ILE A 253 19.12 -4.39 -9.23
N GLN A 254 20.30 -4.91 -9.54
CA GLN A 254 20.73 -6.23 -9.09
C GLN A 254 20.83 -6.29 -7.56
N GLY A 255 20.29 -7.35 -6.95
CA GLY A 255 20.28 -7.53 -5.51
C GLY A 255 19.27 -6.67 -4.75
N ILE A 256 18.45 -5.86 -5.43
CA ILE A 256 17.39 -5.07 -4.80
C ILE A 256 16.12 -5.95 -4.68
N PRO A 257 15.57 -6.15 -3.46
CA PRO A 257 14.35 -6.92 -3.25
C PRO A 257 13.20 -6.42 -4.13
N ASN A 258 12.38 -7.34 -4.63
CA ASN A 258 11.23 -7.05 -5.50
C ASN A 258 11.56 -6.34 -6.85
N PHE A 259 12.84 -6.03 -7.14
CA PHE A 259 13.29 -5.35 -8.35
C PHE A 259 14.24 -6.19 -9.21
N ASP A 260 15.05 -7.07 -8.60
CA ASP A 260 16.06 -7.84 -9.33
C ASP A 260 15.46 -9.07 -10.05
N ASN A 261 14.92 -8.87 -11.25
CA ASN A 261 14.63 -9.95 -12.18
C ASN A 261 14.67 -9.49 -13.65
N ASP A 262 14.83 -10.45 -14.56
CA ASP A 262 14.96 -10.17 -16.00
C ASP A 262 13.68 -9.59 -16.62
N PHE A 263 12.51 -9.88 -16.04
CA PHE A 263 11.25 -9.30 -16.53
C PHE A 263 11.19 -7.80 -16.27
N ILE A 264 11.55 -7.36 -15.06
CA ILE A 264 11.68 -5.93 -14.70
C ILE A 264 12.73 -5.26 -15.57
N LYS A 265 13.91 -5.87 -15.76
CA LYS A 265 14.94 -5.34 -16.67
C LYS A 265 14.41 -5.19 -18.10
N GLY A 266 13.59 -6.13 -18.57
CA GLY A 266 12.92 -6.07 -19.87
C GLY A 266 12.00 -4.85 -19.99
N ILE A 267 11.09 -4.66 -19.04
CA ILE A 267 10.18 -3.50 -19.00
C ILE A 267 11.00 -2.20 -18.90
N TRP A 268 12.03 -2.17 -18.04
CA TRP A 268 12.92 -1.03 -17.85
C TRP A 268 13.53 -0.56 -19.17
N ASN A 269 14.08 -1.49 -19.95
CA ASN A 269 14.70 -1.18 -21.24
C ASN A 269 13.71 -0.61 -22.25
N THR A 270 12.44 -0.98 -22.13
CA THR A 270 11.33 -0.44 -22.95
C THR A 270 10.93 0.96 -22.51
N ILE A 271 10.67 1.16 -21.23
CA ILE A 271 10.02 2.40 -20.73
C ILE A 271 11.01 3.49 -20.33
N LYS A 272 12.25 3.11 -19.98
CA LYS A 272 13.35 3.98 -19.51
C LYS A 272 12.88 4.99 -18.44
N PRO A 273 12.56 4.52 -17.22
CA PRO A 273 12.02 5.36 -16.15
C PRO A 273 12.82 6.65 -15.96
N GLN A 274 12.16 7.78 -15.72
CA GLN A 274 12.77 9.10 -15.49
C GLN A 274 12.33 9.73 -14.16
N SER A 275 11.50 9.04 -13.39
CA SER A 275 10.94 9.51 -12.12
C SER A 275 10.64 8.33 -11.18
N TYR A 276 10.41 8.62 -9.90
CA TYR A 276 9.91 7.63 -8.97
C TYR A 276 8.47 7.19 -9.29
N ASP A 277 7.66 8.04 -9.94
CA ASP A 277 6.36 7.62 -10.47
C ASP A 277 6.51 6.56 -11.56
N ASP A 278 7.50 6.69 -12.46
CA ASP A 278 7.80 5.66 -13.46
C ASP A 278 8.30 4.36 -12.82
N LEU A 279 9.13 4.46 -11.76
CA LEU A 279 9.55 3.28 -10.99
C LEU A 279 8.37 2.63 -10.28
N LEU A 280 7.42 3.41 -9.78
CA LEU A 280 6.19 2.90 -9.21
C LEU A 280 5.36 2.17 -10.28
N LYS A 281 5.16 2.77 -11.46
CA LYS A 281 4.47 2.14 -12.59
C LYS A 281 5.15 0.84 -13.02
N LEU A 282 6.48 0.83 -13.10
CA LEU A 282 7.28 -0.37 -13.37
C LEU A 282 6.96 -1.50 -12.38
N ILE A 283 6.91 -1.20 -11.07
CA ILE A 283 6.51 -2.20 -10.05
C ILE A 283 5.10 -2.73 -10.36
N GLY A 284 4.13 -1.84 -10.62
CA GLY A 284 2.76 -2.23 -10.91
C GLY A 284 2.65 -3.17 -12.12
N PHE A 285 3.34 -2.85 -13.22
CA PHE A 285 3.41 -3.67 -14.41
C PHE A 285 4.10 -5.02 -14.19
N ALA A 286 5.16 -5.04 -13.38
CA ALA A 286 5.98 -6.22 -13.18
C ALA A 286 5.41 -7.23 -12.18
N HIS A 287 4.70 -6.76 -11.15
CA HIS A 287 4.16 -7.59 -10.06
C HIS A 287 2.70 -8.02 -10.28
N SER A 288 2.11 -7.61 -11.40
CA SER A 288 0.77 -7.99 -11.82
C SER A 288 0.79 -9.13 -12.84
N THR A 289 -0.29 -9.90 -12.94
CA THR A 289 -0.41 -11.02 -13.89
C THR A 289 -1.20 -10.60 -15.12
N ASN A 290 -0.57 -10.72 -16.30
CA ASN A 290 -1.11 -10.30 -17.60
C ASN A 290 -1.46 -8.80 -17.68
N VAL A 291 -0.73 -7.94 -16.98
CA VAL A 291 -0.88 -6.48 -17.14
C VAL A 291 0.10 -5.95 -18.19
N TRP A 292 1.37 -6.36 -18.16
CA TRP A 292 2.37 -5.85 -19.11
C TRP A 292 2.42 -6.61 -20.43
N LYS A 293 2.93 -7.85 -20.40
CA LYS A 293 3.29 -8.63 -21.58
C LYS A 293 2.05 -8.97 -22.42
N ASN A 294 2.13 -8.71 -23.73
CA ASN A 294 1.04 -8.86 -24.69
C ASN A 294 -0.24 -8.11 -24.26
N ASN A 295 -0.11 -7.04 -23.48
CA ASN A 295 -1.23 -6.25 -22.98
C ASN A 295 -0.87 -4.75 -22.90
N ALA A 296 -0.42 -4.22 -21.75
CA ALA A 296 0.03 -2.82 -21.68
C ALA A 296 1.17 -2.48 -22.65
N ASP A 297 2.04 -3.44 -22.99
CA ASP A 297 3.08 -3.24 -23.99
C ASP A 297 2.51 -2.98 -25.40
N VAL A 298 1.35 -3.58 -25.74
CA VAL A 298 0.60 -3.31 -26.98
C VAL A 298 0.06 -1.89 -26.96
N LEU A 299 -0.60 -1.47 -25.87
CA LEU A 299 -1.08 -0.09 -25.71
C LEU A 299 0.07 0.93 -25.81
N PHE A 300 1.21 0.62 -25.20
CA PHE A 300 2.40 1.48 -25.21
C PHE A 300 3.03 1.57 -26.61
N HIS A 301 3.22 0.43 -27.29
CA HIS A 301 3.95 0.39 -28.56
C HIS A 301 3.08 0.66 -29.79
N GLU A 302 1.89 0.09 -29.86
CA GLU A 302 1.01 0.16 -31.02
C GLU A 302 0.10 1.39 -30.96
N HIS A 303 -0.53 1.63 -29.81
CA HIS A 303 -1.43 2.76 -29.59
C HIS A 303 -0.71 4.06 -29.19
N LYS A 304 0.61 3.98 -28.95
CA LYS A 304 1.48 5.13 -28.59
C LYS A 304 1.02 5.86 -27.33
N LEU A 305 0.35 5.17 -26.41
CA LEU A 305 -0.01 5.73 -25.12
C LEU A 305 1.24 5.92 -24.26
N SER A 306 1.26 7.00 -23.48
CA SER A 306 2.27 7.19 -22.44
C SER A 306 2.03 6.28 -21.23
N LEU A 307 3.05 6.08 -20.39
CA LEU A 307 2.92 5.26 -19.17
C LEU A 307 1.85 5.76 -18.22
N HIS A 308 1.62 7.07 -18.17
CA HIS A 308 0.61 7.66 -17.29
C HIS A 308 -0.82 7.41 -17.79
N GLU A 309 -1.00 7.13 -19.07
CA GLU A 309 -2.31 6.80 -19.67
C GLU A 309 -2.70 5.33 -19.50
N ILE A 310 -1.77 4.49 -19.03
CA ILE A 310 -1.99 3.06 -18.81
C ILE A 310 -2.01 2.77 -17.30
N PRO A 311 -3.08 2.15 -16.75
CA PRO A 311 -3.13 1.83 -15.32
C PRO A 311 -2.20 0.66 -15.00
N ALA A 312 -1.27 0.88 -14.07
CA ALA A 312 -0.40 -0.18 -13.56
C ALA A 312 -0.94 -0.78 -12.25
N PHE A 313 -1.81 -0.03 -11.56
CA PHE A 313 -2.46 -0.42 -10.33
C PHE A 313 -3.97 -0.28 -10.42
N ARG A 314 -4.68 -1.01 -9.55
CA ARG A 314 -6.14 -0.91 -9.44
C ARG A 314 -6.59 0.52 -9.19
N GLU A 315 -5.89 1.22 -8.30
CA GLU A 315 -6.19 2.60 -7.94
C GLU A 315 -6.03 3.55 -9.15
N ASP A 316 -5.08 3.29 -10.05
CA ASP A 316 -4.95 4.10 -11.26
C ASP A 316 -6.20 3.96 -12.14
N LEU A 317 -6.70 2.72 -12.33
CA LEU A 317 -7.92 2.46 -13.09
C LEU A 317 -9.15 3.11 -12.43
N TYR A 318 -9.27 3.00 -11.10
CA TYR A 318 -10.34 3.66 -10.35
C TYR A 318 -10.34 5.18 -10.59
N GLU A 319 -9.19 5.84 -10.42
CA GLU A 319 -9.07 7.29 -10.60
C GLU A 319 -9.36 7.70 -12.05
N MET A 320 -8.89 6.95 -13.03
CA MET A 320 -9.16 7.20 -14.46
C MET A 320 -10.68 7.16 -14.78
N ILE A 321 -11.41 6.20 -14.19
CA ILE A 321 -12.86 6.10 -14.39
C ILE A 321 -13.57 7.25 -13.66
N CYS A 322 -13.20 7.52 -12.41
CA CYS A 322 -13.74 8.65 -11.63
C CYS A 322 -13.54 9.99 -12.35
N GLU A 323 -12.35 10.26 -12.88
CA GLU A 323 -12.07 11.49 -13.62
C GLU A 323 -13.00 11.67 -14.83
N ARG A 324 -13.27 10.58 -15.58
CA ARG A 324 -14.17 10.61 -16.74
C ARG A 324 -15.64 10.71 -16.35
N LEU A 325 -16.06 10.08 -15.26
CA LEU A 325 -17.39 10.25 -14.67
C LEU A 325 -17.63 11.71 -14.27
N TYR A 326 -16.69 12.31 -13.53
CA TYR A 326 -16.79 13.70 -13.07
C TYR A 326 -16.81 14.70 -14.23
N LYS A 327 -16.02 14.46 -15.29
CA LYS A 327 -16.07 15.27 -16.53
C LYS A 327 -17.44 15.27 -17.20
N LYS A 328 -18.25 14.23 -16.95
CA LYS A 328 -19.64 14.11 -17.44
C LYS A 328 -20.69 14.53 -16.40
N GLY A 329 -20.27 15.00 -15.22
CA GLY A 329 -21.17 15.38 -14.13
C GLY A 329 -21.81 14.19 -13.41
N ILE A 330 -21.24 12.99 -13.55
CA ILE A 330 -21.70 11.75 -12.92
C ILE A 330 -20.83 11.50 -11.68
N TYR A 331 -21.45 11.23 -10.53
CA TYR A 331 -20.76 10.98 -9.27
C TYR A 331 -21.06 9.56 -8.77
N ASP A 332 -20.67 8.56 -9.56
CA ASP A 332 -20.84 7.14 -9.24
C ASP A 332 -19.48 6.46 -9.03
N GLU A 333 -18.88 6.72 -7.87
CA GLU A 333 -17.65 6.05 -7.44
C GLU A 333 -17.83 4.53 -7.25
N GLY A 334 -19.08 4.06 -7.11
CA GLY A 334 -19.41 2.64 -6.97
C GLY A 334 -19.10 1.88 -8.25
N PHE A 335 -19.49 2.42 -9.40
CA PHE A 335 -19.14 1.86 -10.71
C PHE A 335 -17.62 1.78 -10.91
N ALA A 336 -16.90 2.87 -10.63
CA ALA A 336 -15.44 2.89 -10.74
C ALA A 336 -14.78 1.84 -9.83
N TYR A 337 -15.26 1.71 -8.58
CA TYR A 337 -14.79 0.72 -7.64
C TYR A 337 -15.03 -0.72 -8.14
N GLU A 338 -16.22 -1.00 -8.67
CA GLU A 338 -16.60 -2.33 -9.14
C GLU A 338 -15.74 -2.77 -10.33
N VAL A 339 -15.58 -1.92 -11.34
CA VAL A 339 -14.74 -2.21 -12.50
C VAL A 339 -13.29 -2.43 -12.05
N ALA A 340 -12.75 -1.55 -11.21
CA ALA A 340 -11.38 -1.67 -10.73
C ALA A 340 -11.18 -2.95 -9.88
N ASP A 341 -12.13 -3.31 -9.02
CA ASP A 341 -12.06 -4.53 -8.20
C ASP A 341 -12.22 -5.82 -9.03
N LYS A 342 -13.12 -5.84 -10.02
CA LYS A 342 -13.28 -6.95 -10.96
C LYS A 342 -12.02 -7.17 -11.79
N THR A 343 -11.45 -6.11 -12.36
CA THR A 343 -10.17 -6.16 -13.09
C THR A 343 -9.04 -6.64 -12.19
N MET A 344 -8.88 -6.06 -10.99
CA MET A 344 -7.82 -6.45 -10.06
C MET A 344 -7.81 -7.94 -9.73
N ARG A 345 -8.98 -8.56 -9.67
CA ARG A 345 -9.11 -9.99 -9.36
C ARG A 345 -9.10 -10.87 -10.60
N GLY A 346 -8.96 -10.31 -11.79
CA GLY A 346 -9.11 -11.01 -13.06
C GLY A 346 -10.46 -11.68 -13.23
N TYR A 347 -11.53 -11.04 -12.76
CA TYR A 347 -12.88 -11.50 -12.99
C TYR A 347 -13.17 -11.59 -14.49
N TYR A 348 -12.91 -10.51 -15.24
CA TYR A 348 -13.15 -10.44 -16.67
C TYR A 348 -12.38 -11.49 -17.47
N ALA A 349 -11.09 -11.72 -17.13
CA ALA A 349 -10.29 -12.78 -17.74
C ALA A 349 -10.88 -14.19 -17.52
N ARG A 350 -11.52 -14.44 -16.37
CA ARG A 350 -12.17 -15.72 -16.09
C ARG A 350 -13.56 -15.85 -16.70
N THR A 351 -14.26 -14.74 -16.90
CA THR A 351 -15.62 -14.74 -17.46
C THR A 351 -15.66 -14.53 -18.97
N GLY A 352 -14.51 -14.42 -19.62
CA GLY A 352 -14.40 -14.28 -21.07
C GLY A 352 -14.54 -12.85 -21.59
N GLY A 353 -14.35 -11.85 -20.73
CA GLY A 353 -14.39 -10.44 -21.08
C GLY A 353 -15.18 -9.59 -20.10
N VAL A 354 -15.15 -8.27 -20.33
CA VAL A 354 -16.04 -7.29 -19.71
C VAL A 354 -17.47 -7.51 -20.20
N ASP A 355 -18.44 -7.55 -19.28
CA ASP A 355 -19.86 -7.72 -19.61
C ASP A 355 -20.40 -6.54 -20.43
N GLU A 356 -21.48 -6.79 -21.20
CA GLU A 356 -22.01 -5.83 -22.19
C GLU A 356 -22.40 -4.49 -21.56
N ASP A 357 -23.09 -4.50 -20.42
CA ASP A 357 -23.50 -3.28 -19.72
C ASP A 357 -22.28 -2.46 -19.26
N THR A 358 -21.28 -3.11 -18.66
CA THR A 358 -20.05 -2.44 -18.24
C THR A 358 -19.26 -1.93 -19.44
N MET A 359 -19.18 -2.69 -20.53
CA MET A 359 -18.49 -2.28 -21.75
C MET A 359 -19.14 -1.04 -22.37
N LEU A 360 -20.46 -1.02 -22.50
CA LEU A 360 -21.20 0.14 -23.02
C LEU A 360 -20.96 1.37 -22.14
N ALA A 361 -21.01 1.22 -20.81
CA ALA A 361 -20.72 2.32 -19.89
C ALA A 361 -19.27 2.85 -20.06
N LEU A 362 -18.27 1.98 -20.18
CA LEU A 362 -16.89 2.39 -20.42
C LEU A 362 -16.70 3.10 -21.77
N LEU A 363 -17.36 2.63 -22.84
CA LEU A 363 -17.37 3.29 -24.14
C LEU A 363 -18.03 4.66 -24.06
N GLU A 364 -19.15 4.80 -23.34
CA GLU A 364 -19.80 6.10 -23.11
C GLU A 364 -18.93 7.05 -22.30
N LEU A 365 -18.08 6.55 -21.40
CA LEU A 365 -17.04 7.31 -20.71
C LEU A 365 -15.82 7.64 -21.62
N GLY A 366 -15.84 7.19 -22.87
CA GLY A 366 -14.84 7.48 -23.89
C GLY A 366 -13.60 6.60 -23.81
N PHE A 367 -13.63 5.48 -23.10
CA PHE A 367 -12.57 4.47 -23.22
C PHE A 367 -12.68 3.81 -24.59
N ASP A 368 -11.55 3.54 -25.24
CA ASP A 368 -11.57 2.80 -26.51
C ASP A 368 -11.75 1.29 -26.26
N ILE A 369 -12.09 0.57 -27.33
CA ILE A 369 -12.34 -0.86 -27.23
C ILE A 369 -11.07 -1.64 -26.85
N ASP A 370 -9.90 -1.16 -27.29
CA ASP A 370 -8.61 -1.80 -27.02
C ASP A 370 -8.24 -1.71 -25.54
N PHE A 371 -8.56 -0.60 -24.87
CA PHE A 371 -8.45 -0.46 -23.43
C PHE A 371 -9.37 -1.44 -22.70
N ILE A 372 -10.59 -1.64 -23.18
CA ILE A 372 -11.54 -2.60 -22.58
C ILE A 372 -11.04 -4.05 -22.77
N TYR A 373 -10.44 -4.37 -23.91
CA TYR A 373 -9.75 -5.65 -24.11
C TYR A 373 -8.54 -5.78 -23.19
N PHE A 374 -7.78 -4.70 -22.98
CA PHE A 374 -6.72 -4.69 -21.99
C PHE A 374 -7.22 -5.08 -20.59
N LEU A 375 -8.37 -4.56 -20.14
CA LEU A 375 -8.98 -4.96 -18.87
C LEU A 375 -9.42 -6.43 -18.84
N SER A 376 -9.82 -6.96 -19.98
CA SER A 376 -10.35 -8.32 -20.12
C SER A 376 -9.26 -9.38 -19.93
N ASP A 377 -7.99 -9.08 -20.20
CA ASP A 377 -6.91 -10.06 -20.16
C ASP A 377 -6.15 -10.12 -18.83
N ILE A 378 -6.42 -9.16 -17.92
CA ILE A 378 -5.71 -9.04 -16.65
C ILE A 378 -6.18 -10.14 -15.70
N ASN A 379 -5.27 -10.98 -15.20
CA ASN A 379 -5.59 -12.01 -14.22
C ASN A 379 -5.48 -11.51 -12.78
N TYR A 380 -4.57 -10.57 -12.54
CA TYR A 380 -4.42 -9.91 -11.26
C TYR A 380 -3.71 -8.57 -11.43
N MET A 381 -4.23 -7.51 -10.82
CA MET A 381 -3.59 -6.19 -10.79
C MET A 381 -3.14 -5.86 -9.37
N PHE A 382 -1.94 -5.29 -9.23
CA PHE A 382 -1.37 -4.99 -7.93
C PHE A 382 -2.07 -3.77 -7.27
N PRO A 383 -2.27 -3.76 -5.94
CA PRO A 383 -2.68 -2.55 -5.21
C PRO A 383 -1.54 -1.53 -5.12
N LYS A 384 -1.84 -0.26 -5.36
CA LYS A 384 -0.84 0.83 -5.35
C LYS A 384 -0.18 1.02 -4.00
N ALA A 385 -0.91 0.82 -2.90
CA ALA A 385 -0.33 0.84 -1.56
C ALA A 385 0.81 -0.19 -1.38
N HIS A 386 0.74 -1.36 -2.03
CA HIS A 386 1.83 -2.34 -1.97
C HIS A 386 2.99 -1.91 -2.85
N GLY A 387 2.70 -1.38 -4.04
CA GLY A 387 3.73 -0.84 -4.92
C GLY A 387 4.54 0.27 -4.25
N LEU A 388 3.89 1.17 -3.52
CA LEU A 388 4.54 2.26 -2.78
C LEU A 388 5.45 1.75 -1.68
N ALA A 389 5.03 0.70 -0.98
CA ALA A 389 5.88 0.07 0.01
C ALA A 389 7.12 -0.58 -0.59
N TYR A 390 6.94 -1.32 -1.69
CA TYR A 390 8.06 -1.92 -2.43
C TYR A 390 9.00 -0.85 -2.96
N LEU A 391 8.47 0.29 -3.40
CA LEU A 391 9.28 1.42 -3.85
C LEU A 391 10.10 2.02 -2.70
N ARG A 392 9.48 2.28 -1.54
CA ARG A 392 10.17 2.79 -0.35
C ARG A 392 11.27 1.83 0.12
N GLU A 393 10.97 0.55 0.14
CA GLU A 393 11.94 -0.52 0.39
C GLU A 393 13.10 -0.46 -0.61
N ALA A 394 12.79 -0.42 -1.90
CA ALA A 394 13.81 -0.44 -2.94
C ALA A 394 14.72 0.80 -2.88
N ILE A 395 14.16 1.98 -2.58
CA ILE A 395 14.91 3.20 -2.31
C ILE A 395 15.90 2.99 -1.16
N ALA A 396 15.43 2.43 -0.04
CA ALA A 396 16.29 2.18 1.11
C ALA A 396 17.40 1.17 0.80
N MET A 397 17.04 0.05 0.18
CA MET A 397 18.00 -0.98 -0.17
C MET A 397 19.03 -0.48 -1.18
N MET A 398 18.62 0.36 -2.13
CA MET A 398 19.55 1.00 -3.05
C MET A 398 20.52 1.93 -2.31
N PHE A 399 20.02 2.76 -1.39
CA PHE A 399 20.87 3.60 -0.56
C PHE A 399 21.90 2.76 0.24
N TYR A 400 21.47 1.69 0.92
CA TYR A 400 22.38 0.80 1.64
C TYR A 400 23.40 0.13 0.70
N LYS A 401 22.95 -0.38 -0.45
CA LYS A 401 23.84 -0.99 -1.46
C LYS A 401 24.91 -0.03 -1.94
N THR A 402 24.55 1.24 -2.15
CA THR A 402 25.48 2.27 -2.61
C THR A 402 26.42 2.73 -1.49
N LYS A 403 25.87 3.04 -0.30
CA LYS A 403 26.64 3.70 0.77
C LYS A 403 27.39 2.71 1.66
N PHE A 404 26.80 1.56 1.90
CA PHE A 404 27.26 0.50 2.82
C PHE A 404 27.41 -0.82 2.04
N ASN A 405 28.08 -0.76 0.89
CA ASN A 405 28.14 -1.87 -0.07
C ASN A 405 28.64 -3.19 0.53
N LYS A 406 29.62 -3.11 1.43
CA LYS A 406 30.19 -4.30 2.07
C LYS A 406 29.15 -5.00 2.94
N GLU A 407 28.56 -4.26 3.87
CA GLU A 407 27.52 -4.73 4.79
C GLU A 407 26.30 -5.22 4.00
N TYR A 408 25.91 -4.48 2.96
CA TYR A 408 24.83 -4.87 2.06
C TYR A 408 25.07 -6.22 1.40
N ASN A 409 26.26 -6.44 0.81
CA ASN A 409 26.57 -7.70 0.15
C ASN A 409 26.64 -8.87 1.15
N GLU A 410 27.18 -8.64 2.34
CA GLU A 410 27.27 -9.65 3.41
C GLU A 410 25.90 -10.07 3.96
N ILE A 411 24.93 -9.17 4.01
CA ILE A 411 23.60 -9.43 4.60
C ILE A 411 22.56 -9.81 3.53
N MET A 412 22.54 -9.08 2.41
CA MET A 412 21.48 -9.21 1.41
C MET A 412 21.75 -10.31 0.39
N LEU A 413 23.01 -10.51 -0.01
CA LEU A 413 23.39 -11.41 -1.10
C LEU A 413 23.88 -12.78 -0.64
N VAL A 414 24.09 -12.99 0.66
CA VAL A 414 24.37 -14.31 1.21
C VAL A 414 23.09 -15.15 1.12
N LYS A 415 23.15 -16.24 0.37
CA LYS A 415 22.10 -17.26 0.40
C LYS A 415 22.10 -17.86 1.79
N MET A 416 20.93 -17.90 2.44
CA MET A 416 20.76 -18.74 3.62
C MET A 416 20.98 -20.19 3.15
N ASP A 417 22.07 -20.80 3.62
CA ASP A 417 22.41 -22.21 3.36
C ASP A 417 21.33 -23.18 3.85
#